data_AF-A0A1F3KUA1-F1
#
_entry.id   AF-A0A1F3KUA1-F1
#
_cell.length_a   1.000
_cell.length_b   1.000
_cell.length_c   1.000
_cell.angle_alpha   90.00
_cell.angle_beta   90.00
_cell.angle_gamma   90.00
#
_symmetry.space_group_name_H-M   'P 1'
#
loop_
_entity.id
_entity.type
_entity.pdbx_description
1 polymer ?
#
loop_
_entity_poly.entity_id
_entity_poly.type
_entity_poly.pdbx_seq_one_letter_code
_entity_poly.pdbx_strand_id
1 'polypeptide(L)'
;MAQDTSKKEFLLSGDRPLSISGFGAPIVEFSSIEGDFAVSTGGGGAVLFNQNFFIGAYGMGSVSLNSGDVILQVRGADLSIETYSNLRRMFAHGGLWIGYVHNSNKAIHLAVSAKIGGGAAGYYDSYYREWHHNLGWDAVFVFTPQVEVEFNMTRWFKINVGAGYRLVSGVNETYTDVRGNEQPFFSNSDFSSPQASISLLFGGFGE
;
A
#
# COMPACT_ATOMS: atom_id res chain seq x y z
N MET A 1 53.85 -3.80 -18.18
CA MET A 1 52.42 -3.69 -18.53
C MET A 1 51.65 -4.11 -17.29
N ALA A 2 50.98 -3.19 -16.60
CA ALA A 2 50.17 -3.50 -15.43
C ALA A 2 48.81 -4.00 -15.91
N GLN A 3 48.48 -5.24 -15.57
CA GLN A 3 47.19 -5.84 -15.88
C GLN A 3 46.22 -5.40 -14.78
N ASP A 4 45.45 -4.35 -15.07
CA ASP A 4 44.37 -3.89 -14.20
C ASP A 4 43.22 -4.89 -14.28
N THR A 5 43.27 -5.93 -13.44
CA THR A 5 42.18 -6.87 -13.28
C THR A 5 41.05 -6.18 -12.55
N SER A 6 40.05 -5.69 -13.27
CA SER A 6 38.84 -5.13 -12.67
C SER A 6 38.17 -6.22 -11.82
N LYS A 7 38.35 -6.14 -10.50
CA LYS A 7 37.71 -7.04 -9.54
C LYS A 7 36.21 -6.74 -9.58
N LYS A 8 35.38 -7.75 -9.83
CA LYS A 8 33.92 -7.59 -9.81
C LYS A 8 33.49 -7.21 -8.40
N GLU A 9 32.88 -6.04 -8.25
CA GLU A 9 32.29 -5.58 -7.00
C GLU A 9 30.84 -6.09 -6.92
N PHE A 10 30.45 -6.61 -5.76
CA PHE A 10 29.09 -7.12 -5.53
C PHE A 10 28.39 -6.26 -4.49
N LEU A 11 27.15 -5.85 -4.79
CA LEU A 11 26.33 -5.04 -3.88
C LEU A 11 26.00 -5.75 -2.56
N LEU A 12 26.02 -7.10 -2.55
CA LEU A 12 25.68 -7.94 -1.42
C LEU A 12 26.87 -8.76 -0.87
N SER A 13 28.05 -8.64 -1.47
CA SER A 13 29.25 -9.35 -1.01
C SER A 13 30.47 -8.43 -1.12
N GLY A 14 30.68 -7.64 -0.07
CA GLY A 14 31.97 -7.00 0.20
C GLY A 14 32.91 -7.97 0.92
N ASP A 15 33.91 -7.44 1.65
CA ASP A 15 34.87 -8.24 2.43
C ASP A 15 34.28 -8.89 3.70
N ARG A 16 32.99 -8.68 3.98
CA ARG A 16 32.27 -9.26 5.11
C ARG A 16 31.33 -10.38 4.65
N PRO A 17 31.14 -11.44 5.44
CA PRO A 17 30.16 -12.47 5.12
C PRO A 17 28.77 -11.84 5.00
N LEU A 18 28.01 -12.29 4.00
CA LEU A 18 26.62 -11.89 3.80
C LEU A 18 25.79 -12.29 5.03
N SER A 19 25.16 -11.30 5.64
CA SER A 19 24.18 -11.48 6.71
C SER A 19 22.78 -11.58 6.10
N ILE A 20 22.01 -12.60 6.49
CA ILE A 20 20.62 -12.81 6.06
C ILE A 20 19.75 -13.00 7.29
N SER A 21 18.76 -12.15 7.43
CA SER A 21 17.71 -12.25 8.44
C SER A 21 16.35 -11.96 7.80
N GLY A 22 15.30 -11.85 8.60
CA GLY A 22 13.99 -11.43 8.12
C GLY A 22 13.19 -10.76 9.20
N PHE A 23 12.11 -10.11 8.80
CA PHE A 23 11.16 -9.48 9.71
C PHE A 23 9.74 -9.57 9.18
N GLY A 24 8.78 -9.53 10.11
CA GLY A 24 7.36 -9.29 9.85
C GLY A 24 6.93 -7.95 10.47
N ALA A 25 5.93 -7.31 9.89
CA ALA A 25 5.46 -6.01 10.35
C ALA A 25 3.95 -5.84 10.16
N PRO A 26 3.15 -5.66 11.22
CA PRO A 26 1.88 -4.96 11.10
C PRO A 26 2.14 -3.48 10.74
N ILE A 27 1.28 -2.95 9.88
CA ILE A 27 1.40 -1.62 9.29
C ILE A 27 0.06 -0.90 9.45
N VAL A 28 0.11 0.34 9.93
CA VAL A 28 -1.00 1.28 9.92
C VAL A 28 -0.62 2.44 9.00
N GLU A 29 -1.55 2.83 8.15
CA GLU A 29 -1.37 3.88 7.13
C GLU A 29 -2.49 4.91 7.28
N PHE A 30 -2.11 6.18 7.25
CA PHE A 30 -2.99 7.34 7.29
C PHE A 30 -2.85 8.05 5.96
N SER A 31 -3.95 8.19 5.23
CA SER A 31 -3.94 8.74 3.87
C SER A 31 -5.24 9.49 3.59
N SER A 32 -5.48 9.82 2.33
CA SER A 32 -6.78 10.27 1.87
C SER A 32 -7.32 9.37 0.75
N ILE A 33 -8.64 9.16 0.77
CA ILE A 33 -9.42 8.51 -0.28
C ILE A 33 -10.58 9.45 -0.62
N GLU A 34 -10.72 9.84 -1.89
CA GLU A 34 -11.71 10.83 -2.39
C GLU A 34 -11.67 12.17 -1.63
N GLY A 35 -10.50 12.58 -1.15
CA GLY A 35 -10.34 13.79 -0.34
C GLY A 35 -10.73 13.64 1.13
N ASP A 36 -11.30 12.52 1.55
CA ASP A 36 -11.57 12.21 2.96
C ASP A 36 -10.37 11.59 3.64
N PHE A 37 -10.23 11.82 4.95
CA PHE A 37 -9.25 11.12 5.76
C PHE A 37 -9.55 9.62 5.84
N ALA A 38 -8.55 8.80 5.55
CA ALA A 38 -8.66 7.35 5.52
C ALA A 38 -7.58 6.70 6.38
N VAL A 39 -7.96 5.66 7.12
CA VAL A 39 -7.03 4.77 7.83
C VAL A 39 -7.02 3.43 7.12
N SER A 40 -5.83 2.92 6.81
CA SER A 40 -5.66 1.59 6.25
C SER A 40 -4.77 0.77 7.19
N THR A 41 -5.04 -0.51 7.29
CA THR A 41 -4.28 -1.44 8.15
C THR A 41 -3.89 -2.66 7.34
N GLY A 42 -2.76 -3.25 7.70
CA GLY A 42 -2.28 -4.44 7.04
C GLY A 42 -0.98 -4.92 7.65
N GLY A 43 -0.16 -5.55 6.82
CA GLY A 43 1.15 -5.98 7.22
C GLY A 43 2.00 -6.47 6.06
N GLY A 44 3.24 -6.83 6.37
CA GLY A 44 4.18 -7.38 5.42
C GLY A 44 5.26 -8.20 6.11
N GLY A 45 6.09 -8.84 5.29
CA GLY A 45 7.28 -9.53 5.76
C GLY A 45 8.34 -9.55 4.67
N ALA A 46 9.61 -9.46 5.08
CA ALA A 46 10.73 -9.33 4.17
C ALA A 46 11.95 -10.10 4.64
N VAL A 47 12.77 -10.51 3.66
CA VAL A 47 14.14 -10.97 3.87
C VAL A 47 15.05 -9.74 3.88
N LEU A 48 15.93 -9.67 4.86
CA LEU A 48 16.82 -8.56 5.13
C LEU A 48 18.27 -9.00 4.94
N PHE A 49 18.96 -8.32 4.04
CA PHE A 49 20.36 -8.55 3.68
C PHE A 49 21.24 -7.47 4.29
N ASN A 50 22.27 -7.91 5.02
CA ASN A 50 23.25 -7.05 5.67
C ASN A 50 22.63 -5.98 6.58
N GLN A 51 21.41 -6.19 7.08
CA GLN A 51 20.65 -5.17 7.84
C GLN A 51 20.46 -3.84 7.07
N ASN A 52 20.66 -3.82 5.75
CA ASN A 52 20.64 -2.60 4.93
C ASN A 52 19.69 -2.68 3.75
N PHE A 53 19.42 -3.86 3.18
CA PHE A 53 18.53 -3.99 2.04
C PHE A 53 17.50 -5.06 2.30
N PHE A 54 16.23 -4.82 2.00
CA PHE A 54 15.20 -5.84 2.15
C PHE A 54 14.33 -5.99 0.91
N ILE A 55 13.80 -7.20 0.75
CA ILE A 55 12.80 -7.56 -0.24
C ILE A 55 11.77 -8.47 0.40
N GLY A 56 10.51 -8.22 0.13
CA GLY A 56 9.41 -8.91 0.78
C GLY A 56 8.10 -8.68 0.08
N ALA A 57 7.04 -9.00 0.81
CA ALA A 57 5.67 -8.80 0.39
C ALA A 57 4.88 -8.01 1.44
N TYR A 58 3.83 -7.35 1.00
CA TYR A 58 2.92 -6.61 1.86
C TYR A 58 1.46 -6.77 1.39
N GLY A 59 0.53 -6.50 2.29
CA GLY A 59 -0.90 -6.37 2.01
C GLY A 59 -1.52 -5.32 2.92
N MET A 60 -2.43 -4.52 2.37
CA MET A 60 -3.14 -3.43 3.04
C MET A 60 -4.62 -3.49 2.68
N GLY A 61 -5.48 -3.15 3.64
CA GLY A 61 -6.90 -2.93 3.44
C GLY A 61 -7.34 -1.63 4.12
N SER A 62 -8.22 -0.89 3.47
CA SER A 62 -8.72 0.38 3.99
C SER A 62 -9.91 0.18 4.92
N VAL A 63 -9.88 0.90 6.04
CA VAL A 63 -10.96 1.00 7.02
C VAL A 63 -11.44 2.45 6.95
N SER A 64 -12.41 2.72 6.07
CA SER A 64 -12.91 4.09 5.90
C SER A 64 -13.76 4.50 7.11
N LEU A 65 -13.32 5.54 7.83
CA LEU A 65 -13.99 6.06 9.02
C LEU A 65 -15.18 6.96 8.68
N ASN A 66 -15.19 7.55 7.48
CA ASN A 66 -16.29 8.36 6.98
C ASN A 66 -17.18 7.48 6.08
N SER A 67 -18.10 6.76 6.70
CA SER A 67 -19.22 6.13 5.99
C SER A 67 -20.29 7.21 5.77
N GLY A 68 -20.08 8.12 4.83
CA GLY A 68 -21.20 8.87 4.27
C GLY A 68 -22.04 7.88 3.48
N ASP A 69 -23.34 7.80 3.72
CA ASP A 69 -24.24 6.98 2.91
C ASP A 69 -24.22 7.52 1.48
N VAL A 70 -23.39 6.94 0.62
CA VAL A 70 -23.38 7.31 -0.79
C VAL A 70 -24.67 6.77 -1.39
N ILE A 71 -25.50 7.68 -1.91
CA ILE A 71 -26.71 7.34 -2.67
C ILE A 71 -26.35 7.44 -4.14
N LEU A 72 -26.32 6.30 -4.84
CA LEU A 72 -26.12 6.25 -6.28
C LEU A 72 -27.42 5.83 -6.97
N GLN A 73 -27.84 6.62 -7.96
CA GLN A 73 -28.96 6.26 -8.83
C GLN A 73 -28.41 5.88 -10.19
N VAL A 74 -28.51 4.60 -10.53
CA VAL A 74 -28.00 4.02 -11.77
C VAL A 74 -29.18 3.66 -12.65
N ARG A 75 -29.10 4.01 -13.93
CA ARG A 75 -30.09 3.61 -14.93
C ARG A 75 -29.72 2.25 -15.51
N GLY A 76 -30.57 1.25 -15.30
CA GLY A 76 -30.42 -0.09 -15.83
C GLY A 76 -30.67 -0.15 -17.35
N ALA A 77 -30.22 -1.25 -17.97
CA ALA A 77 -30.40 -1.49 -19.41
C ALA A 77 -31.88 -1.60 -19.84
N ASP A 78 -32.78 -1.94 -18.90
CA ASP A 78 -34.23 -1.98 -19.07
C ASP A 78 -34.92 -0.62 -18.83
N LEU A 79 -34.13 0.45 -18.67
CA LEU A 79 -34.56 1.80 -18.31
C LEU A 79 -35.11 1.95 -16.88
N SER A 80 -35.00 0.91 -16.04
CA SER A 80 -35.29 1.03 -14.60
C SER A 80 -34.25 1.92 -13.92
N ILE A 81 -34.62 2.52 -12.79
CA ILE A 81 -33.71 3.30 -11.96
C ILE A 81 -33.48 2.51 -10.68
N GLU A 82 -32.25 2.04 -10.50
CA GLU A 82 -31.79 1.38 -9.29
C GLU A 82 -31.18 2.42 -8.35
N THR A 83 -31.64 2.46 -7.10
CA THR A 83 -31.09 3.35 -6.07
C THR A 83 -30.29 2.52 -5.09
N TYR A 84 -28.97 2.66 -5.12
CA TYR A 84 -28.07 2.09 -4.15
C TYR A 84 -27.91 3.07 -2.98
N SER A 85 -28.06 2.57 -1.76
CA SER A 85 -27.88 3.34 -0.53
C SER A 85 -27.01 2.54 0.44
N ASN A 86 -26.30 3.21 1.36
CA ASN A 86 -25.37 2.59 2.32
C ASN A 86 -24.15 1.92 1.68
N LEU A 87 -23.67 2.44 0.55
CA LEU A 87 -22.45 1.97 -0.08
C LEU A 87 -21.23 2.31 0.79
N ARG A 88 -20.39 1.31 1.05
CA ARG A 88 -19.12 1.49 1.75
C ARG A 88 -17.97 1.35 0.77
N ARG A 89 -16.95 2.16 1.00
CA ARG A 89 -15.74 2.19 0.16
C ARG A 89 -14.80 1.07 0.57
N MET A 90 -14.31 0.34 -0.42
CA MET A 90 -13.26 -0.65 -0.27
C MET A 90 -12.07 -0.24 -1.11
N PHE A 91 -10.89 -0.27 -0.49
CA PHE A 91 -9.62 -0.16 -1.19
C PHE A 91 -8.63 -1.10 -0.51
N ALA A 92 -8.20 -2.13 -1.24
CA ALA A 92 -7.27 -3.14 -0.75
C ALA A 92 -6.22 -3.41 -1.81
N HIS A 93 -4.96 -3.53 -1.40
CA HIS A 93 -3.85 -3.76 -2.31
C HIS A 93 -2.73 -4.53 -1.63
N GLY A 94 -1.94 -5.24 -2.42
CA GLY A 94 -0.80 -6.01 -1.95
C GLY A 94 0.20 -6.28 -3.05
N GLY A 95 1.40 -6.68 -2.67
CA GLY A 95 2.47 -6.92 -3.63
C GLY A 95 3.84 -6.94 -2.98
N LEU A 96 4.81 -6.43 -3.71
CA LEU A 96 6.22 -6.42 -3.36
C LEU A 96 6.56 -5.22 -2.47
N TRP A 97 7.40 -5.45 -1.47
CA TRP A 97 7.93 -4.42 -0.58
C TRP A 97 9.45 -4.50 -0.58
N ILE A 98 10.10 -3.42 -1.00
CA ILE A 98 11.56 -3.31 -1.07
C ILE A 98 12.02 -2.06 -0.36
N GLY A 99 13.23 -2.09 0.19
CA GLY A 99 13.79 -0.90 0.82
C GLY A 99 15.26 -1.00 1.15
N TYR A 100 15.80 0.17 1.49
CA TYR A 100 17.17 0.38 1.91
C TYR A 100 17.18 1.13 3.24
N VAL A 101 17.96 0.63 4.19
CA VAL A 101 18.13 1.15 5.54
C VAL A 101 19.55 1.68 5.67
N HIS A 102 19.66 2.99 5.88
CA HIS A 102 20.94 3.68 6.01
C HIS A 102 21.38 3.72 7.48
N ASN A 103 22.58 3.24 7.79
CA ASN A 103 23.14 3.21 9.16
C ASN A 103 22.26 2.47 10.19
N SER A 104 21.82 1.25 9.86
CA SER A 104 20.95 0.41 10.70
C SER A 104 21.50 0.09 12.10
N ASN A 105 22.80 0.30 12.33
CA ASN A 105 23.47 0.15 13.62
C ASN A 105 23.17 1.30 14.62
N LYS A 106 22.63 2.44 14.16
CA LYS A 106 22.28 3.57 15.05
C LYS A 106 20.90 3.35 15.67
N ALA A 107 20.71 3.83 16.91
CA ALA A 107 19.44 3.74 17.62
C ALA A 107 18.29 4.39 16.85
N ILE A 108 18.56 5.50 16.16
CA ILE A 108 17.65 6.19 15.25
C ILE A 108 18.37 6.34 13.91
N HIS A 109 17.72 5.95 12.83
CA HIS A 109 18.30 6.00 11.49
C HIS A 109 17.25 6.14 10.40
N LEU A 110 17.70 6.38 9.17
CA LEU A 110 16.82 6.64 8.03
C LEU A 110 16.70 5.39 7.16
N ALA A 111 15.51 5.21 6.59
CA ALA A 111 15.28 4.22 5.55
C ALA A 111 14.48 4.85 4.40
N VAL A 112 14.55 4.21 3.25
CA VAL A 112 13.72 4.48 2.09
C VAL A 112 13.14 3.17 1.60
N SER A 113 11.87 3.15 1.27
CA SER A 113 11.24 1.93 0.77
C SER A 113 10.18 2.23 -0.28
N ALA A 114 9.77 1.19 -0.99
CA ALA A 114 8.70 1.25 -1.96
C ALA A 114 7.83 0.01 -1.87
N LYS A 115 6.51 0.25 -1.91
CA LYS A 115 5.48 -0.78 -2.08
C LYS A 115 5.03 -0.77 -3.54
N ILE A 116 5.07 -1.90 -4.22
CA ILE A 116 4.67 -2.05 -5.63
C ILE A 116 3.70 -3.22 -5.71
N GLY A 117 2.47 -3.01 -6.14
CA GLY A 117 1.46 -4.05 -6.09
C GLY A 117 0.23 -3.81 -6.94
N GLY A 118 -0.71 -4.74 -6.81
CA GLY A 118 -2.04 -4.66 -7.39
C GLY A 118 -3.11 -4.74 -6.30
N GLY A 119 -4.33 -4.36 -6.65
CA GLY A 119 -5.43 -4.32 -5.70
C GLY A 119 -6.79 -4.20 -6.35
N ALA A 120 -7.77 -3.89 -5.50
CA ALA A 120 -9.12 -3.55 -5.90
C ALA A 120 -9.57 -2.27 -5.21
N ALA A 121 -10.26 -1.42 -5.97
CA ALA A 121 -11.00 -0.25 -5.50
C ALA A 121 -12.48 -0.44 -5.86
N GLY A 122 -13.40 -0.04 -5.00
CA GLY A 122 -14.82 -0.10 -5.33
C GLY A 122 -15.75 0.17 -4.17
N TYR A 123 -17.05 -0.03 -4.42
CA TYR A 123 -18.09 0.00 -3.39
C TYR A 123 -18.55 -1.41 -3.03
N TYR A 124 -18.89 -1.62 -1.75
CA TYR A 124 -19.63 -2.79 -1.28
C TYR A 124 -20.89 -2.38 -0.51
N ASP A 125 -21.96 -3.15 -0.69
CA ASP A 125 -23.19 -2.98 0.07
C ASP A 125 -23.04 -3.62 1.46
N SER A 126 -23.37 -2.85 2.49
CA SER A 126 -23.29 -3.29 3.89
C SER A 126 -24.45 -4.20 4.33
N TYR A 127 -25.55 -4.29 3.57
CA TYR A 127 -26.75 -5.01 3.99
C TYR A 127 -26.89 -6.44 3.44
N TYR A 128 -25.94 -6.94 2.65
CA TYR A 128 -26.00 -8.29 2.03
C TYR A 128 -27.36 -8.61 1.38
N ARG A 129 -28.13 -7.59 1.00
CA ARG A 129 -29.57 -7.77 0.72
C ARG A 129 -29.85 -8.21 -0.69
N GLU A 130 -28.94 -7.99 -1.61
CA GLU A 130 -29.09 -8.45 -2.99
C GLU A 130 -27.77 -8.93 -3.56
N TRP A 131 -27.84 -9.97 -4.39
CA TRP A 131 -26.73 -10.58 -5.14
C TRP A 131 -26.20 -9.65 -6.26
N HIS A 132 -26.31 -8.33 -6.11
CA HIS A 132 -25.72 -7.35 -7.01
C HIS A 132 -24.25 -7.17 -6.60
N HIS A 133 -23.45 -8.08 -7.13
CA HIS A 133 -22.01 -8.16 -6.95
C HIS A 133 -21.37 -6.81 -7.32
N ASN A 134 -20.66 -6.20 -6.36
CA ASN A 134 -19.52 -5.33 -6.60
C ASN A 134 -19.74 -4.18 -7.60
N LEU A 135 -20.36 -3.08 -7.17
CA LEU A 135 -20.44 -1.87 -7.99
C LEU A 135 -19.08 -1.18 -8.08
N GLY A 136 -18.67 -0.86 -9.33
CA GLY A 136 -17.47 -0.07 -9.61
C GLY A 136 -16.18 -0.74 -9.11
N TRP A 137 -16.04 -2.06 -9.32
CA TRP A 137 -14.83 -2.78 -8.94
C TRP A 137 -13.73 -2.60 -9.99
N ASP A 138 -12.74 -1.80 -9.66
CA ASP A 138 -11.57 -1.57 -10.49
C ASP A 138 -10.38 -2.41 -9.99
N ALA A 139 -9.74 -3.13 -10.91
CA ALA A 139 -8.42 -3.71 -10.65
C ALA A 139 -7.37 -2.59 -10.76
N VAL A 140 -6.66 -2.33 -9.67
CA VAL A 140 -5.74 -1.20 -9.58
C VAL A 140 -4.30 -1.64 -9.49
N PHE A 141 -3.40 -0.81 -10.03
CA PHE A 141 -1.97 -0.86 -9.75
C PHE A 141 -1.61 0.21 -8.73
N VAL A 142 -0.76 -0.14 -7.76
CA VAL A 142 -0.34 0.74 -6.66
C VAL A 142 1.17 0.81 -6.57
N PHE A 143 1.70 2.03 -6.55
CA PHE A 143 3.11 2.31 -6.28
C PHE A 143 3.24 3.37 -5.19
N THR A 144 3.92 3.03 -4.08
CA THR A 144 4.08 3.91 -2.93
C THR A 144 5.55 3.99 -2.53
N PRO A 145 6.32 4.97 -3.06
CA PRO A 145 7.61 5.34 -2.50
C PRO A 145 7.44 6.06 -1.16
N GLN A 146 8.35 5.79 -0.22
CA GLN A 146 8.34 6.40 1.11
C GLN A 146 9.76 6.60 1.69
N VAL A 147 9.88 7.63 2.53
CA VAL A 147 11.03 7.89 3.40
C VAL A 147 10.63 7.62 4.84
N GLU A 148 11.55 7.10 5.63
CA GLU A 148 11.24 6.52 6.94
C GLU A 148 12.30 6.85 7.98
N VAL A 149 11.85 6.92 9.23
CA VAL A 149 12.71 6.94 10.41
C VAL A 149 12.49 5.65 11.18
N GLU A 150 13.56 4.89 11.38
CA GLU A 150 13.56 3.65 12.16
C GLU A 150 14.17 3.87 13.54
N PHE A 151 13.54 3.24 14.54
CA PHE A 151 13.93 3.25 15.94
C PHE A 151 14.25 1.82 16.37
N ASN A 152 15.52 1.55 16.68
CA ASN A 152 15.96 0.27 17.24
C ASN A 152 15.56 0.21 18.72
N MET A 153 14.50 -0.53 19.03
CA MET A 153 14.00 -0.68 20.40
C MET A 153 14.72 -1.83 21.10
N THR A 154 14.82 -2.98 20.44
CA THR A 154 15.56 -4.16 20.92
C THR A 154 16.24 -4.86 19.74
N ARG A 155 17.03 -5.92 20.03
CA ARG A 155 17.64 -6.78 18.99
C ARG A 155 16.62 -7.49 18.09
N TRP A 156 15.34 -7.51 18.46
CA TRP A 156 14.28 -8.21 17.73
C TRP A 156 13.08 -7.33 17.37
N PHE A 157 13.09 -6.05 17.77
CA PHE A 157 11.97 -5.13 17.59
C PHE A 157 12.44 -3.73 17.17
N LYS A 158 11.79 -3.20 16.12
CA LYS A 158 11.92 -1.80 15.70
C LYS A 158 10.55 -1.15 15.53
N ILE A 159 10.53 0.16 15.67
CA ILE A 159 9.39 1.00 15.24
C ILE A 159 9.85 1.78 14.00
N ASN A 160 8.99 1.86 12.99
CA ASN A 160 9.23 2.61 11.77
C ASN A 160 8.10 3.62 11.59
N VAL A 161 8.46 4.88 11.35
CA VAL A 161 7.52 5.94 10.99
C VAL A 161 7.88 6.44 9.61
N GLY A 162 6.92 6.39 8.69
CA GLY A 162 7.12 6.70 7.28
C GLY A 162 6.25 7.83 6.78
N ALA A 163 6.72 8.52 5.74
CA ALA A 163 5.94 9.44 4.93
C ALA A 163 6.23 9.17 3.45
N GLY A 164 5.20 9.22 2.61
CA GLY A 164 5.33 8.94 1.19
C GLY A 164 4.15 9.44 0.37
N TYR A 165 4.08 8.99 -0.88
CA TYR A 165 2.99 9.31 -1.78
C TYR A 165 2.53 8.03 -2.48
N ARG A 166 1.25 7.67 -2.34
CA ARG A 166 0.64 6.54 -3.02
C ARG A 166 0.14 6.97 -4.39
N LEU A 167 0.62 6.31 -5.43
CA LEU A 167 0.18 6.46 -6.81
C LEU A 167 -0.71 5.27 -7.17
N VAL A 168 -1.92 5.54 -7.63
CA VAL A 168 -2.89 4.53 -8.05
C VAL A 168 -3.24 4.74 -9.51
N SER A 169 -3.35 3.65 -10.26
CA SER A 169 -3.81 3.65 -11.65
C SER A 169 -4.69 2.44 -11.93
N GLY A 170 -5.48 2.49 -12.99
CA GLY A 170 -6.40 1.41 -13.39
C GLY A 170 -7.83 1.58 -12.91
N VAL A 171 -8.17 2.74 -12.33
CA VAL A 171 -9.52 3.11 -11.91
C VAL A 171 -10.28 3.71 -13.09
N ASN A 172 -11.17 2.92 -13.72
CA ASN A 172 -11.79 3.26 -14.99
C ASN A 172 -13.30 2.90 -15.07
N GLU A 173 -13.89 2.23 -14.07
CA GLU A 173 -15.30 1.83 -14.13
C GLU A 173 -16.25 3.04 -14.21
N THR A 174 -17.33 2.90 -14.99
CA THR A 174 -18.33 3.96 -15.23
C THR A 174 -19.76 3.43 -15.01
N TYR A 175 -20.69 4.34 -14.74
CA TYR A 175 -22.13 4.06 -14.66
C TYR A 175 -22.93 5.02 -15.52
N THR A 176 -24.15 4.62 -15.90
CA THR A 176 -25.11 5.48 -16.60
C THR A 176 -26.01 6.19 -15.60
N ASP A 177 -26.00 7.52 -15.62
CA ASP A 177 -26.84 8.36 -14.77
C ASP A 177 -28.33 8.31 -15.19
N VAL A 178 -29.21 8.87 -14.36
CA VAL A 178 -30.66 8.95 -14.63
C VAL A 178 -31.02 9.73 -15.90
N ARG A 179 -30.08 10.51 -16.44
CA ARG A 179 -30.23 11.29 -17.67
C ARG A 179 -29.68 10.55 -18.90
N GLY A 180 -29.08 9.38 -18.72
CA GLY A 180 -28.49 8.56 -19.78
C GLY A 180 -27.05 8.92 -20.14
N ASN A 181 -26.32 9.67 -19.30
CA ASN A 181 -24.90 9.97 -19.52
C ASN A 181 -24.01 8.97 -18.78
N GLU A 182 -22.91 8.57 -19.39
CA GLU A 182 -21.85 7.80 -18.72
C GLU A 182 -21.03 8.71 -17.79
N GLN A 183 -20.83 8.27 -16.55
CA GLN A 183 -20.07 8.96 -15.50
C GLN A 183 -19.10 7.97 -14.84
N PRO A 184 -17.87 8.38 -14.52
CA PRO A 184 -16.95 7.52 -13.75
C PRO A 184 -17.46 7.31 -12.33
N PHE A 185 -17.30 6.08 -11.81
CA PHE A 185 -17.52 5.82 -10.37
C PHE A 185 -16.45 6.50 -9.52
N PHE A 186 -15.20 6.39 -9.97
CA PHE A 186 -14.02 6.95 -9.32
C PHE A 186 -12.98 7.34 -10.38
N SER A 187 -11.93 8.02 -9.92
CA SER A 187 -10.75 8.36 -10.70
C SER A 187 -9.47 7.90 -9.99
N ASN A 188 -8.38 7.77 -10.75
CA ASN A 188 -7.06 7.43 -10.19
C ASN A 188 -6.60 8.40 -9.08
N SER A 189 -6.97 9.69 -9.17
CA SER A 189 -6.65 10.70 -8.17
C SER A 189 -7.37 10.49 -6.84
N ASP A 190 -8.52 9.80 -6.85
CA ASP A 190 -9.28 9.56 -5.63
C ASP A 190 -8.57 8.61 -4.67
N PHE A 191 -7.70 7.73 -5.19
CA PHE A 191 -6.92 6.79 -4.36
C PHE A 191 -5.43 7.17 -4.27
N SER A 192 -5.00 8.14 -5.08
CA SER A 192 -3.64 8.67 -5.08
C SER A 192 -3.50 9.82 -4.08
N SER A 193 -2.69 9.63 -3.04
CA SER A 193 -2.57 10.64 -1.99
C SER A 193 -1.24 10.57 -1.23
N PRO A 194 -0.81 11.67 -0.58
CA PRO A 194 0.19 11.61 0.47
C PRO A 194 -0.25 10.66 1.58
N GLN A 195 0.71 9.92 2.13
CA GLN A 195 0.46 8.98 3.22
C GLN A 195 1.52 9.09 4.31
N ALA A 196 1.09 8.86 5.54
CA ALA A 196 1.95 8.63 6.69
C ALA A 196 1.73 7.22 7.21
N SER A 197 2.77 6.55 7.68
CA SER A 197 2.67 5.17 8.15
C SER A 197 3.40 4.95 9.46
N ILE A 198 2.89 3.99 10.24
CA ILE A 198 3.53 3.47 11.43
C ILE A 198 3.60 1.96 11.29
N SER A 199 4.79 1.39 11.42
CA SER A 199 5.01 -0.05 11.34
C SER A 199 5.77 -0.55 12.57
N LEU A 200 5.38 -1.73 13.04
CA LEU A 200 6.07 -2.41 14.14
C LEU A 200 6.82 -3.60 13.56
N LEU A 201 8.15 -3.56 13.50
CA LEU A 201 8.93 -4.59 12.83
C LEU A 201 9.46 -5.59 13.86
N PHE A 202 9.18 -6.88 13.65
CA PHE A 202 9.64 -7.98 14.48
C PHE A 202 10.52 -8.90 13.65
N GLY A 203 11.78 -9.09 14.03
CA GLY A 203 12.74 -9.80 13.18
C GLY A 203 14.10 -10.01 13.82
N GLY A 204 15.06 -10.49 13.04
CA GLY A 204 16.45 -10.65 13.48
C GLY A 204 17.29 -9.42 13.18
N PHE A 205 17.40 -8.46 14.12
CA PHE A 205 18.14 -7.21 13.91
C PHE A 205 19.48 -7.13 14.66
N GLY A 206 19.73 -8.04 15.59
CA GLY A 206 20.86 -7.98 16.52
C GLY A 206 22.19 -8.53 16.01
N GLU A 207 22.50 -8.41 14.73
CA GLU A 207 23.81 -8.79 14.19
C GLU A 207 24.84 -7.66 14.25
#